data_AF-A0A498G3F0-F1
#
_entry.id   AF-A0A498G3F0-F1
#
_cell.length_a   1.000
_cell.length_b   1.000
_cell.length_c   1.000
_cell.angle_alpha   90.00
_cell.angle_beta   90.00
_cell.angle_gamma   90.00
#
_symmetry.space_group_name_H-M   'P 1'
#
loop_
_entity.id
_entity.type
_entity.pdbx_description
1 polymer ?
#
loop_
_entity_poly.entity_id
_entity_poly.type
_entity_poly.pdbx_seq_one_letter_code
_entity_poly.pdbx_strand_id
1 'polypeptide(L)'
;PALAEYEHYLDDVLRKKPHTRSSEVEEVLADLSEVTDAPSEIYSMLTNADMTYGVVEDPDGEEVEITQANFTKLQTNPDREFRERIHETFYDEWADVRNTVGTSLEKAVREHVTSAEIRDYDSARAAALDDSNVPVEVYDTLVDTVDDNLDVLHRHAELKEAALGVDQLQSHDLYMSLTGDQGPDVEYEQAR
;
A
#
# COMPACT_ATOMS: atom_id res chain seq x y z
N PRO A 1 -19.57 34.96 -18.28
CA PRO A 1 -18.40 35.81 -17.91
C PRO A 1 -18.09 35.81 -16.41
N ALA A 2 -19.06 36.08 -15.53
CA ALA A 2 -18.82 36.22 -14.09
C ALA A 2 -18.46 34.91 -13.34
N LEU A 3 -18.66 33.74 -13.96
CA LEU A 3 -18.33 32.42 -13.39
C LEU A 3 -17.15 31.73 -14.08
N ALA A 4 -16.43 32.42 -14.97
CA ALA A 4 -15.35 31.82 -15.74
C ALA A 4 -14.21 31.27 -14.85
N GLU A 5 -13.95 31.91 -13.71
CA GLU A 5 -12.95 31.43 -12.74
C GLU A 5 -13.35 30.12 -12.04
N TYR A 6 -14.64 29.76 -12.07
CA TYR A 6 -15.18 28.54 -11.45
C TYR A 6 -15.56 27.48 -12.48
N GLU A 7 -15.27 27.69 -13.76
CA GLU A 7 -15.71 26.82 -14.86
C GLU A 7 -15.34 25.35 -14.60
N HIS A 8 -14.07 25.07 -14.29
CA HIS A 8 -13.62 23.71 -14.00
C HIS A 8 -14.35 23.05 -12.82
N TYR A 9 -14.54 23.80 -11.71
CA TYR A 9 -15.27 23.30 -10.55
C TYR A 9 -16.73 22.98 -10.90
N LEU A 10 -17.39 23.86 -11.65
CA LEU A 10 -18.78 23.67 -12.06
C LEU A 10 -18.91 22.49 -13.03
N ASP A 11 -17.96 22.30 -13.94
CA ASP A 11 -17.91 21.16 -14.84
C ASP A 11 -17.80 19.85 -14.05
N ASP A 12 -16.94 19.79 -13.02
CA ASP A 12 -16.82 18.61 -12.16
C ASP A 12 -18.08 18.35 -11.33
N VAL A 13 -18.72 19.38 -10.78
CA VAL A 13 -20.01 19.25 -10.08
C VAL A 13 -21.08 18.70 -11.03
N LEU A 14 -21.14 19.21 -12.27
CA LEU A 14 -22.11 18.75 -13.27
C LEU A 14 -21.82 17.32 -13.74
N ARG A 15 -20.55 16.94 -13.84
CA ARG A 15 -20.11 15.58 -14.17
C ARG A 15 -20.51 14.58 -13.11
N LYS A 16 -20.38 14.94 -11.82
CA LYS A 16 -20.79 14.11 -10.67
C LYS A 16 -22.29 14.06 -10.40
N LYS A 17 -23.07 14.92 -11.07
CA LYS A 17 -24.53 15.00 -10.88
C LYS A 17 -25.27 13.66 -11.02
N PRO A 18 -24.95 12.78 -11.99
CA PRO A 18 -25.59 11.45 -12.09
C PRO A 18 -25.33 10.57 -10.86
N HIS A 19 -24.23 10.82 -10.15
CA HIS A 19 -23.78 10.06 -8.99
C HIS A 19 -24.07 10.75 -7.65
N THR A 20 -24.70 11.92 -7.70
CA THR A 20 -25.16 12.65 -6.50
C THR A 20 -26.60 12.29 -6.22
N ARG A 21 -26.87 11.77 -5.01
CA ARG A 21 -28.21 11.32 -4.62
C ARG A 21 -29.10 12.46 -4.16
N SER A 22 -30.29 12.12 -3.68
CA SER A 22 -31.13 13.13 -3.03
C SER A 22 -30.40 13.70 -1.81
N SER A 23 -30.73 14.93 -1.43
CA SER A 23 -30.13 15.57 -0.26
C SER A 23 -30.30 14.73 1.01
N GLU A 24 -31.44 14.07 1.18
CA GLU A 24 -31.69 13.15 2.32
C GLU A 24 -30.74 11.94 2.30
N VAL A 25 -30.43 11.38 1.13
CA VAL A 25 -29.50 10.25 1.02
C VAL A 25 -28.06 10.69 1.25
N GLU A 26 -27.63 11.80 0.65
CA GLU A 26 -26.27 12.33 0.87
C GLU A 26 -26.05 12.76 2.32
N GLU A 27 -27.06 13.31 2.98
CA GLU A 27 -27.02 13.62 4.42
C GLU A 27 -26.81 12.35 5.26
N VAL A 28 -27.58 11.28 4.99
CA VAL A 28 -27.40 9.99 5.68
C VAL A 28 -26.01 9.39 5.44
N LEU A 29 -25.51 9.45 4.19
CA LEU A 29 -24.17 8.95 3.87
C LEU A 29 -23.08 9.76 4.58
N ALA A 30 -23.24 11.08 4.67
CA ALA A 30 -22.32 11.95 5.40
C ALA A 30 -22.35 11.68 6.90
N ASP A 31 -23.54 11.54 7.51
CA ASP A 31 -23.69 11.24 8.94
C ASP A 31 -23.13 9.87 9.32
N LEU A 32 -23.12 8.92 8.38
CA LEU A 32 -22.56 7.58 8.57
C LEU A 32 -21.06 7.49 8.31
N SER A 33 -20.39 8.56 7.85
CA SER A 33 -18.99 8.49 7.40
C SER A 33 -18.05 7.96 8.49
N GLU A 34 -18.21 8.43 9.73
CA GLU A 34 -17.43 7.97 10.89
C GLU A 34 -17.59 6.45 11.12
N VAL A 35 -18.80 5.92 10.92
CA VAL A 35 -19.08 4.49 11.10
C VAL A 35 -18.49 3.68 9.94
N THR A 36 -18.58 4.20 8.71
CA THR A 36 -18.08 3.53 7.52
C THR A 36 -16.55 3.57 7.43
N ASP A 37 -15.90 4.55 8.05
CA ASP A 37 -14.44 4.67 8.14
C ASP A 37 -13.82 3.72 9.19
N ALA A 38 -14.63 3.15 10.07
CA ALA A 38 -14.18 2.30 11.18
C ALA A 38 -13.24 1.15 10.80
N PRO A 39 -13.39 0.43 9.66
CA PRO A 39 -12.45 -0.62 9.29
C PRO A 39 -11.00 -0.13 9.17
N SER A 40 -10.81 1.05 8.58
CA SER A 40 -9.49 1.69 8.42
C SER A 40 -8.92 2.14 9.76
N GLU A 41 -9.76 2.70 10.64
CA GLU A 41 -9.35 3.07 12.00
C GLU A 41 -8.93 1.84 12.82
N ILE A 42 -9.71 0.76 12.77
CA ILE A 42 -9.41 -0.51 13.45
C ILE A 42 -8.07 -1.07 12.97
N TYR A 43 -7.83 -1.08 11.65
CA TYR A 43 -6.55 -1.52 11.10
C TYR A 43 -5.41 -0.65 11.62
N SER A 44 -5.55 0.68 11.55
CA SER A 44 -4.52 1.61 12.00
C SER A 44 -4.19 1.45 13.49
N MET A 45 -5.21 1.36 14.35
CA MET A 45 -5.03 1.16 15.79
C MET A 45 -4.34 -0.18 16.08
N LEU A 46 -4.79 -1.25 15.44
CA LEU A 46 -4.17 -2.57 15.58
C LEU A 46 -2.68 -2.51 15.22
N THR A 47 -2.34 -2.00 14.02
CA THR A 47 -0.99 -2.13 13.48
C THR A 47 0.01 -1.12 14.06
N ASN A 48 -0.48 0.03 14.54
CA ASN A 48 0.36 1.13 15.00
C ASN A 48 0.40 1.29 16.51
N ALA A 49 -0.61 0.78 17.24
CA ALA A 49 -0.71 0.93 18.69
C ALA A 49 -0.63 -0.39 19.45
N ASP A 50 -1.30 -1.44 18.95
CA ASP A 50 -1.46 -2.69 19.72
C ASP A 50 -0.45 -3.78 19.35
N MET A 51 -0.08 -3.88 18.07
CA MET A 51 0.86 -4.89 17.59
C MET A 51 2.31 -4.57 17.94
N THR A 52 3.05 -5.61 18.35
CA THR A 52 4.51 -5.66 18.42
C THR A 52 5.01 -6.64 17.37
N TYR A 53 6.17 -6.40 16.76
CA TYR A 53 6.66 -7.24 15.65
C TYR A 53 7.84 -8.14 16.03
N GLY A 54 8.08 -8.32 17.34
CA GLY A 54 9.16 -9.15 17.87
C GLY A 54 10.52 -8.44 17.99
N VAL A 55 11.46 -9.15 18.60
CA VAL A 55 12.85 -8.72 18.82
C VAL A 55 13.77 -9.83 18.31
N VAL A 56 14.81 -9.46 17.57
CA VAL A 56 15.79 -10.39 17.00
C VAL A 56 17.20 -9.89 17.33
N GLU A 57 18.11 -10.81 17.69
CA GLU A 57 19.53 -10.50 17.85
C GLU A 57 20.21 -10.31 16.48
N ASP A 58 20.89 -9.18 16.32
CA ASP A 58 21.68 -8.88 15.14
C ASP A 58 22.99 -9.70 15.09
N PRO A 59 23.78 -9.59 14.00
CA PRO A 59 25.05 -10.33 13.89
C PRO A 59 26.11 -9.97 14.93
N ASP A 60 26.01 -8.80 15.57
CA ASP A 60 26.91 -8.34 16.64
C ASP A 60 26.42 -8.77 18.03
N GLY A 61 25.24 -9.40 18.11
CA GLY A 61 24.61 -9.88 19.34
C GLY A 61 23.80 -8.82 20.08
N GLU A 62 23.44 -7.72 19.41
CA GLU A 62 22.58 -6.69 19.97
C GLU A 62 21.10 -6.98 19.67
N GLU A 63 20.22 -6.77 20.65
CA GLU A 63 18.79 -6.93 20.47
C GLU A 63 18.21 -5.79 19.61
N VAL A 64 17.54 -6.16 18.53
CA VAL A 64 16.87 -5.22 17.63
C VAL A 64 15.36 -5.46 17.65
N GLU A 65 14.61 -4.45 18.10
CA GLU A 65 13.14 -4.46 18.01
C GLU A 65 12.68 -4.19 16.58
N ILE A 66 11.79 -5.05 16.08
CA ILE A 66 11.20 -4.90 14.75
C ILE A 66 10.01 -3.95 14.83
N THR A 67 9.93 -3.05 13.87
CA THR A 67 8.80 -2.14 13.67
C THR A 67 8.45 -2.10 12.18
N GLN A 68 7.22 -1.70 11.84
CA GLN A 68 6.86 -1.46 10.44
C GLN A 68 7.79 -0.43 9.77
N ALA A 69 8.26 0.56 10.52
CA ALA A 69 9.11 1.64 10.01
C ALA A 69 10.54 1.20 9.69
N ASN A 70 11.12 0.28 10.49
CA ASN A 70 12.48 -0.20 10.28
C ASN A 70 12.57 -1.51 9.48
N PHE A 71 11.46 -2.24 9.28
CA PHE A 71 11.45 -3.54 8.61
C PHE A 71 12.26 -3.54 7.31
N THR A 72 11.91 -2.67 6.35
CA THR A 72 12.61 -2.58 5.07
C THR A 72 14.09 -2.24 5.24
N LYS A 73 14.46 -1.40 6.22
CA LYS A 73 15.87 -1.09 6.51
C LYS A 73 16.60 -2.33 7.02
N LEU A 74 16.00 -3.10 7.92
CA LEU A 74 16.61 -4.34 8.42
C LEU A 74 16.80 -5.37 7.29
N GLN A 75 15.89 -5.41 6.32
CA GLN A 75 15.99 -6.25 5.11
C GLN A 75 17.11 -5.83 4.13
N THR A 76 17.88 -4.79 4.44
CA THR A 76 19.06 -4.38 3.64
C THR A 76 20.39 -4.78 4.30
N ASN A 77 20.35 -5.48 5.44
CA ASN A 77 21.55 -5.97 6.12
C ASN A 77 22.24 -7.07 5.27
N PRO A 78 23.58 -7.07 5.11
CA PRO A 78 24.29 -8.08 4.31
C PRO A 78 24.14 -9.52 4.83
N ASP A 79 23.92 -9.70 6.14
CA ASP A 79 23.68 -11.01 6.75
C ASP A 79 22.30 -11.55 6.34
N ARG A 80 22.30 -12.63 5.54
CA ARG A 80 21.08 -13.24 5.01
C ARG A 80 20.26 -13.95 6.09
N GLU A 81 20.90 -14.65 7.01
CA GLU A 81 20.20 -15.37 8.10
C GLU A 81 19.52 -14.37 9.04
N PHE A 82 20.13 -13.20 9.25
CA PHE A 82 19.49 -12.10 9.97
C PHE A 82 18.23 -11.60 9.23
N ARG A 83 18.31 -11.31 7.92
CA ARG A 83 17.14 -10.89 7.14
C ARG A 83 16.01 -11.93 7.14
N GLU A 84 16.36 -13.21 7.05
CA GLU A 84 15.40 -14.30 7.12
C GLU A 84 14.67 -14.31 8.47
N ARG A 85 15.41 -14.26 9.59
CA ARG A 85 14.82 -14.19 10.94
C ARG A 85 13.92 -12.97 11.13
N ILE A 86 14.34 -11.80 10.63
CA ILE A 86 13.52 -10.57 10.65
C ILE A 86 12.22 -10.78 9.87
N HIS A 87 12.30 -11.35 8.66
CA HIS A 87 11.15 -11.58 7.81
C HIS A 87 10.14 -12.55 8.44
N GLU A 88 10.61 -13.70 8.91
CA GLU A 88 9.76 -14.72 9.54
C GLU A 88 9.11 -14.19 10.81
N THR A 89 9.90 -13.59 11.71
CA THR A 89 9.39 -13.03 12.98
C THR A 89 8.33 -11.95 12.71
N PHE A 90 8.57 -11.06 11.74
CA PHE A 90 7.60 -10.02 11.39
C PHE A 90 6.28 -10.61 10.86
N TYR A 91 6.34 -11.60 9.97
CA TYR A 91 5.14 -12.18 9.36
C TYR A 91 4.42 -13.19 10.25
N ASP A 92 5.09 -13.82 11.22
CA ASP A 92 4.45 -14.64 12.25
C ASP A 92 3.48 -13.80 13.10
N GLU A 93 3.88 -12.59 13.49
CA GLU A 93 3.02 -11.65 14.23
C GLU A 93 1.78 -11.24 13.40
N TRP A 94 1.95 -11.05 12.08
CA TRP A 94 0.81 -10.83 11.18
C TRP A 94 -0.09 -12.06 11.05
N ALA A 95 0.47 -13.27 11.09
CA ALA A 95 -0.29 -14.51 10.97
C ALA A 95 -1.26 -14.69 12.14
N ASP A 96 -0.88 -14.27 13.35
CA ASP A 96 -1.71 -14.35 14.55
C ASP A 96 -2.94 -13.45 14.48
N VAL A 97 -2.86 -12.32 13.78
CA VAL A 97 -3.97 -11.36 13.64
C VAL A 97 -4.63 -11.38 12.25
N ARG A 98 -4.27 -12.32 11.38
CA ARG A 98 -4.72 -12.39 9.97
C ARG A 98 -6.23 -12.32 9.80
N ASN A 99 -7.00 -12.88 10.74
CA ASN A 99 -8.46 -12.86 10.70
C ASN A 99 -9.01 -11.46 10.93
N THR A 100 -8.43 -10.71 11.88
CA THR A 100 -8.84 -9.34 12.20
C THR A 100 -8.50 -8.40 11.04
N VAL A 101 -7.26 -8.48 10.53
CA VAL A 101 -6.80 -7.70 9.38
C VAL A 101 -7.63 -8.02 8.14
N GLY A 102 -7.82 -9.31 7.84
CA GLY A 102 -8.64 -9.75 6.71
C GLY A 102 -10.09 -9.30 6.82
N THR A 103 -10.68 -9.33 8.02
CA THR A 103 -12.05 -8.84 8.24
C THR A 103 -12.14 -7.32 8.07
N SER A 104 -11.18 -6.57 8.61
CA SER A 104 -11.12 -5.11 8.41
C SER A 104 -11.06 -4.78 6.90
N LEU A 105 -10.15 -5.41 6.15
CA LEU A 105 -10.05 -5.22 4.71
C LEU A 105 -11.34 -5.60 3.97
N GLU A 106 -11.94 -6.73 4.31
CA GLU A 106 -13.21 -7.18 3.71
C GLU A 106 -14.33 -6.14 3.94
N LYS A 107 -14.39 -5.52 5.13
CA LYS A 107 -15.38 -4.48 5.43
C LYS A 107 -15.09 -3.18 4.72
N ALA A 108 -13.83 -2.76 4.61
CA ALA A 108 -13.44 -1.60 3.81
C ALA A 108 -13.83 -1.77 2.33
N VAL A 109 -13.56 -2.96 1.74
CA VAL A 109 -13.96 -3.25 0.36
C VAL A 109 -15.48 -3.23 0.19
N ARG A 110 -16.23 -3.82 1.14
CA ARG A 110 -17.71 -3.80 1.10
C ARG A 110 -18.27 -2.39 1.22
N GLU A 111 -17.67 -1.54 2.05
CA GLU A 111 -18.03 -0.13 2.16
C GLU A 111 -17.87 0.55 0.80
N HIS A 112 -16.70 0.46 0.16
CA HIS A 112 -16.47 1.07 -1.15
C HIS A 112 -17.46 0.59 -2.22
N VAL A 113 -17.75 -0.71 -2.25
CA VAL A 113 -18.73 -1.31 -3.19
C VAL A 113 -20.14 -0.76 -2.91
N THR A 114 -20.59 -0.79 -1.66
CA THR A 114 -21.93 -0.33 -1.29
C THR A 114 -22.10 1.17 -1.55
N SER A 115 -21.08 1.96 -1.21
CA SER A 115 -21.05 3.41 -1.43
C SER A 115 -21.15 3.76 -2.92
N ALA A 116 -20.41 3.02 -3.77
CA ALA A 116 -20.48 3.15 -5.21
C ALA A 116 -21.85 2.77 -5.78
N GLU A 117 -22.44 1.66 -5.32
CA GLU A 117 -23.78 1.22 -5.72
C GLU A 117 -24.86 2.24 -5.34
N ILE A 118 -24.80 2.79 -4.11
CA ILE A 118 -25.75 3.82 -3.67
C ILE A 118 -25.66 5.06 -4.55
N ARG A 119 -24.45 5.40 -5.02
CA ARG A 119 -24.12 6.52 -5.91
C ARG A 119 -24.23 6.18 -7.40
N ASP A 120 -24.91 5.10 -7.76
CA ASP A 120 -25.15 4.66 -9.14
C ASP A 120 -23.86 4.56 -10.00
N TYR A 121 -22.73 4.17 -9.40
CA TYR A 121 -21.52 3.79 -10.14
C TYR A 121 -21.55 2.30 -10.50
N ASP A 122 -21.00 1.96 -11.66
CA ASP A 122 -20.88 0.55 -12.12
C ASP A 122 -19.93 -0.29 -11.25
N SER A 123 -18.99 0.36 -10.54
CA SER A 123 -18.07 -0.29 -9.61
C SER A 123 -17.45 0.70 -8.63
N ALA A 124 -16.92 0.18 -7.52
CA ALA A 124 -16.08 0.94 -6.59
C ALA A 124 -14.87 1.60 -7.28
N ARG A 125 -14.28 0.92 -8.27
CA ARG A 125 -13.17 1.47 -9.07
C ARG A 125 -13.61 2.67 -9.91
N ALA A 126 -14.78 2.59 -10.56
CA ALA A 126 -15.32 3.74 -11.30
C ALA A 126 -15.57 4.93 -10.37
N ALA A 127 -16.15 4.69 -9.19
CA ALA A 127 -16.38 5.72 -8.18
C ALA A 127 -15.07 6.40 -7.72
N ALA A 128 -14.02 5.61 -7.43
CA ALA A 128 -12.74 6.14 -6.96
C ALA A 128 -11.99 6.96 -8.04
N LEU A 129 -12.11 6.56 -9.30
CA LEU A 129 -11.42 7.23 -10.42
C LEU A 129 -12.17 8.49 -10.91
N ASP A 130 -13.49 8.55 -10.70
CA ASP A 130 -14.33 9.68 -11.13
C ASP A 130 -13.93 10.98 -10.42
N ASP A 131 -13.48 10.92 -9.16
CA ASP A 131 -13.01 12.12 -8.45
C ASP A 131 -11.88 12.86 -9.18
N SER A 132 -10.97 12.12 -9.81
CA SER A 132 -9.87 12.67 -10.60
C SER A 132 -10.17 12.72 -12.11
N ASN A 133 -11.43 12.44 -12.50
CA ASN A 133 -11.87 12.35 -13.90
C ASN A 133 -11.01 11.39 -14.73
N VAL A 134 -10.66 10.24 -14.14
CA VAL A 134 -9.83 9.21 -14.79
C VAL A 134 -10.74 8.13 -15.39
N PRO A 135 -10.67 7.86 -16.70
CA PRO A 135 -11.40 6.76 -17.30
C PRO A 135 -10.91 5.41 -16.75
N VAL A 136 -11.84 4.48 -16.55
CA VAL A 136 -11.55 3.14 -15.99
C VAL A 136 -10.57 2.37 -16.88
N GLU A 137 -10.59 2.62 -18.19
CA GLU A 137 -9.70 2.01 -19.17
C GLU A 137 -8.23 2.35 -18.93
N VAL A 138 -7.93 3.49 -18.29
CA VAL A 138 -6.55 3.85 -17.91
C VAL A 138 -6.01 2.86 -16.87
N TYR A 139 -6.84 2.46 -15.92
CA TYR A 139 -6.49 1.45 -14.92
C TYR A 139 -6.30 0.08 -15.57
N ASP A 140 -7.24 -0.34 -16.41
CA ASP A 140 -7.15 -1.62 -17.12
C ASP A 140 -5.90 -1.68 -18.01
N THR A 141 -5.63 -0.61 -18.76
CA THR A 141 -4.42 -0.51 -19.59
C THR A 141 -3.15 -0.64 -18.76
N LEU A 142 -3.09 -0.03 -17.57
CA LEU A 142 -1.94 -0.16 -16.68
C LEU A 142 -1.73 -1.60 -16.24
N VAL A 143 -2.79 -2.26 -15.76
CA VAL A 143 -2.72 -3.65 -15.28
C VAL A 143 -2.31 -4.59 -16.40
N ASP A 144 -2.99 -4.51 -17.54
CA ASP A 144 -2.73 -5.36 -18.71
C ASP A 144 -1.29 -5.15 -19.22
N THR A 145 -0.84 -3.90 -19.32
CA THR A 145 0.53 -3.60 -19.77
C THR A 145 1.56 -4.14 -18.80
N VAL A 146 1.34 -4.06 -17.48
CA VAL A 146 2.26 -4.62 -16.50
C VAL A 146 2.29 -6.15 -16.57
N ASP A 147 1.12 -6.80 -16.67
CA ASP A 147 1.00 -8.26 -16.77
C ASP A 147 1.69 -8.81 -18.02
N ASP A 148 1.49 -8.15 -19.17
CA ASP A 148 2.11 -8.49 -20.45
C ASP A 148 3.64 -8.34 -20.46
N ASN A 149 4.21 -7.61 -19.50
CA ASN A 149 5.65 -7.30 -19.41
C ASN A 149 6.30 -7.82 -18.11
N LEU A 150 5.69 -8.81 -17.44
CA LEU A 150 6.26 -9.43 -16.23
C LEU A 150 7.60 -10.13 -16.48
N ASP A 151 7.93 -10.47 -17.73
CA ASP A 151 9.25 -11.02 -18.09
C ASP A 151 10.40 -10.07 -17.73
N VAL A 152 10.17 -8.75 -17.77
CA VAL A 152 11.16 -7.75 -17.34
C VAL A 152 11.42 -7.85 -15.84
N LEU A 153 10.36 -8.04 -15.04
CA LEU A 153 10.46 -8.25 -13.61
C LEU A 153 11.17 -9.58 -13.29
N HIS A 154 10.81 -10.67 -13.97
CA HIS A 154 11.45 -11.97 -13.80
C HIS A 154 12.94 -11.92 -14.13
N ARG A 155 13.31 -11.29 -15.26
CA ARG A 155 14.71 -11.07 -15.63
C ARG A 155 15.46 -10.26 -14.57
N HIS A 156 14.84 -9.23 -14.01
CA HIS A 156 15.45 -8.46 -12.93
C HIS A 156 15.67 -9.31 -11.66
N ALA A 157 14.71 -10.18 -11.32
CA ALA A 157 14.86 -11.12 -10.21
C ALA A 157 16.00 -12.13 -10.44
N GLU A 158 16.12 -12.71 -11.65
CA GLU A 158 17.23 -13.60 -12.03
C GLU A 158 18.60 -12.89 -11.95
N LEU A 159 18.68 -11.63 -12.40
CA LEU A 159 19.90 -10.83 -12.28
C LEU A 159 20.26 -10.58 -10.82
N LYS A 160 19.26 -10.37 -9.97
CA LYS A 160 19.46 -10.16 -8.54
C LYS A 160 19.92 -11.43 -7.83
N GLU A 161 19.30 -12.56 -8.13
CA GLU A 161 19.73 -13.89 -7.67
C GLU A 161 21.20 -14.15 -8.02
N ALA A 162 21.58 -13.94 -9.29
CA ALA A 162 22.93 -14.12 -9.76
C ALA A 162 23.93 -13.14 -9.09
N ALA A 163 23.54 -11.88 -8.89
CA ALA A 163 24.39 -10.88 -8.24
C ALA A 163 24.62 -11.16 -6.75
N LEU A 164 23.60 -11.66 -6.05
CA LEU A 164 23.68 -12.02 -4.64
C LEU A 164 24.30 -13.41 -4.42
N GLY A 165 24.42 -14.23 -5.48
CA GLY A 165 25.01 -15.57 -5.41
C GLY A 165 24.18 -16.55 -4.59
N VAL A 166 22.84 -16.39 -4.57
CA VAL A 166 21.91 -17.27 -3.86
C VAL A 166 21.32 -18.31 -4.83
N ASP A 167 20.99 -19.50 -4.32
CA ASP A 167 20.40 -20.58 -5.14
C ASP A 167 18.94 -20.31 -5.53
N GLN A 168 18.21 -19.60 -4.66
CA GLN A 168 16.84 -19.15 -4.88
C GLN A 168 16.65 -17.79 -4.22
N LEU A 169 16.20 -16.80 -5.00
CA LEU A 169 15.81 -15.49 -4.47
C LEU A 169 14.54 -15.60 -3.61
N GLN A 170 14.63 -15.19 -2.34
CA GLN A 170 13.50 -15.19 -1.40
C GLN A 170 12.98 -13.78 -1.14
N SER A 171 11.82 -13.65 -0.51
CA SER A 171 11.22 -12.36 -0.12
C SER A 171 12.16 -11.51 0.75
N HIS A 172 12.98 -12.15 1.59
CA HIS A 172 13.97 -11.48 2.44
C HIS A 172 15.25 -11.03 1.70
N ASP A 173 15.39 -11.34 0.41
CA ASP A 173 16.49 -10.88 -0.44
C ASP A 173 16.11 -9.65 -1.28
N LEU A 174 14.82 -9.31 -1.36
CA LEU A 174 14.29 -8.31 -2.30
C LEU A 174 14.76 -6.88 -2.04
N TYR A 175 15.19 -6.55 -0.82
CA TYR A 175 15.66 -5.20 -0.48
C TYR A 175 17.17 -5.04 -0.57
N MET A 176 17.93 -6.13 -0.68
CA MET A 176 19.39 -6.05 -0.82
C MET A 176 19.83 -5.27 -2.05
N SER A 177 20.89 -4.48 -1.92
CA SER A 177 21.53 -3.83 -3.06
C SER A 177 22.16 -4.88 -3.99
N LEU A 178 22.05 -4.67 -5.31
CA LEU A 178 22.74 -5.51 -6.31
C LEU A 178 24.27 -5.44 -6.18
N THR A 179 24.79 -4.37 -5.58
CA THR A 179 26.23 -4.19 -5.37
C THR A 179 26.70 -4.72 -4.02
N GLY A 180 25.80 -5.23 -3.17
CA GLY A 180 26.12 -5.74 -1.83
C GLY A 180 26.39 -4.67 -0.76
N ASP A 181 26.58 -3.40 -1.16
CA ASP A 181 26.83 -2.26 -0.26
C ASP A 181 25.69 -1.24 -0.27
N GLN A 182 25.54 -0.51 0.85
CA GLN A 182 24.57 0.57 1.07
C GLN A 182 24.95 1.89 0.38
N GLY A 183 26.00 1.90 -0.41
CA GLY A 183 26.59 3.12 -0.96
C GLY A 183 27.47 3.86 0.06
N PRO A 184 28.16 4.94 -0.36
CA PRO A 184 29.05 5.70 0.51
C PRO A 184 28.27 6.59 1.47
N ASP A 185 28.80 6.80 2.68
CA ASP A 185 28.40 7.91 3.54
C ASP A 185 28.85 9.23 2.90
N VAL A 186 27.89 10.15 2.68
CA VAL A 186 28.15 11.46 2.08
C VAL A 186 27.85 12.54 3.12
N GLU A 187 28.89 13.27 3.51
CA GLU A 187 28.76 14.40 4.43
C GLU A 187 27.96 15.55 3.77
N TYR A 188 27.23 16.33 4.57
CA TYR A 188 26.38 17.41 4.07
C TYR A 188 27.14 18.39 3.16
N GLU A 189 28.38 18.72 3.49
CA GLU A 189 29.21 19.63 2.69
C GLU A 189 29.53 19.09 1.29
N GLN A 190 29.56 17.76 1.11
CA GLN A 190 29.80 17.11 -0.17
C GLN A 190 28.51 16.93 -0.99
N ALA A 191 27.34 16.93 -0.33
CA ALA A 191 26.03 16.79 -0.95
C ALA A 191 25.38 18.12 -1.39
N ARG A 192 25.89 19.26 -0.92
CA ARG A 192 25.38 20.60 -1.24
C ARG A 192 25.82 21.12 -2.61
#